data_AF-A0A1I3EC42-F1
#
_entry.id   AF-A0A1I3EC42-F1
#
_cell.length_a   1.000
_cell.length_b   1.000
_cell.length_c   1.000
_cell.angle_alpha   90.00
_cell.angle_beta   90.00
_cell.angle_gamma   90.00
#
_symmetry.space_group_name_H-M   'P 1'
#
loop_
_entity.id
_entity.type
_entity.pdbx_description
1 polymer ?
#
loop_
_entity_poly.entity_id
_entity_poly.type
_entity_poly.pdbx_seq_one_letter_code
_entity_poly.pdbx_strand_id
1 'polypeptide(L)'
;MSSNYLPKVRDQYESLPYPPCNPQDEKKQLTRTWLESLPMINHYCFSGKQSFKEHFRVLVAGGGTGDATIYLAEQLRNTDAEIVHLDLSLASIALARERAEIRGLKDITWVQDSLLNLPELGLGKFDYINCSGVLHHLENPDAGLKMLRAVLKDTGAMGLMVYATHGRTGVYQMQELMRLVNNDNDEEFDVDTKIGNTKEILSTLPASNWFMRGEDLHHDHKLGDAGIYDLLLHSQDRAYTVGELFDWIQDTHGLNLELTDVGRGRSPYLPHMVLGKKPPKNIDTLKKQSIRRQYEIGELLIGDIITHSFYVTRSETCKAPYGDADYVPFFYHEPLTGPLMAQVFDSNKGRPFALNHQHSGMGLTVNPGKYGAKILRHIDGKNSFRQIFDTIRKEPEFSHSAPDNQDFFADFLESFNTLNALDRLLLRHVSTDGIS
;
A
#
# COMPACT_ATOMS: atom_id res chain seq x y z
N MET A 1 1.33 -5.84 35.03
CA MET A 1 1.85 -5.77 33.66
C MET A 1 1.19 -6.91 32.91
N SER A 2 0.24 -6.60 32.03
CA SER A 2 -0.49 -7.63 31.29
C SER A 2 0.49 -8.42 30.41
N SER A 3 0.23 -9.72 30.26
CA SER A 3 1.01 -10.68 29.46
C SER A 3 0.92 -10.44 27.94
N ASN A 4 0.66 -9.20 27.50
CA ASN A 4 0.35 -8.83 26.12
C ASN A 4 1.62 -8.43 25.34
N TYR A 5 2.64 -9.26 25.44
CA TYR A 5 3.97 -8.91 24.99
C TYR A 5 4.72 -10.19 24.61
N LEU A 6 5.22 -10.26 23.37
CA LEU A 6 6.02 -11.38 22.85
C LEU A 6 7.51 -11.04 23.02
N PRO A 7 8.21 -11.57 24.05
CA PRO A 7 9.57 -11.15 24.36
C PRO A 7 10.54 -11.42 23.21
N LYS A 8 10.42 -12.60 22.59
CA LYS A 8 11.26 -13.00 21.45
C LYS A 8 11.18 -12.03 20.27
N VAL A 9 9.98 -11.52 19.96
CA VAL A 9 9.77 -10.57 18.85
C VAL A 9 10.43 -9.22 19.18
N ARG A 10 10.35 -8.73 20.43
CA ARG A 10 11.09 -7.51 20.80
C ARG A 10 12.58 -7.73 20.75
N ASP A 11 13.07 -8.80 21.34
CA ASP A 11 14.50 -9.04 21.47
C ASP A 11 15.15 -9.21 20.08
N GLN A 12 14.41 -9.76 19.11
CA GLN A 12 14.76 -9.71 17.67
C GLN A 12 14.95 -8.27 17.18
N TYR A 13 13.94 -7.40 17.28
CA TYR A 13 14.03 -6.03 16.76
C TYR A 13 14.92 -5.09 17.59
N GLU A 14 15.21 -5.43 18.84
CA GLU A 14 16.20 -4.73 19.67
C GLU A 14 17.62 -5.07 19.23
N SER A 15 17.87 -6.35 18.88
CA SER A 15 19.18 -6.83 18.42
C SER A 15 19.44 -6.51 16.94
N LEU A 16 18.40 -6.60 16.12
CA LEU A 16 18.42 -6.44 14.66
C LEU A 16 17.29 -5.49 14.22
N PRO A 17 17.45 -4.16 14.40
CA PRO A 17 16.44 -3.19 13.99
C PRO A 17 16.07 -3.33 12.50
N TYR A 18 14.76 -3.28 12.21
CA TYR A 18 14.21 -3.50 10.87
C TYR A 18 13.17 -2.41 10.50
N PRO A 19 13.10 -1.99 9.22
CA PRO A 19 14.05 -2.27 8.15
C PRO A 19 15.48 -1.77 8.47
N PRO A 20 16.53 -2.47 8.06
CA PRO A 20 17.90 -2.02 8.29
C PRO A 20 18.12 -0.69 7.57
N CYS A 21 18.60 0.31 8.30
CA CYS A 21 18.79 1.65 7.75
C CYS A 21 20.10 2.28 8.24
N ASN A 22 20.67 3.17 7.43
CA ASN A 22 21.69 4.11 7.87
C ASN A 22 21.04 5.51 7.95
N PRO A 23 20.87 6.09 9.15
CA PRO A 23 20.22 7.39 9.31
C PRO A 23 20.83 8.51 8.47
N GLN A 24 22.12 8.43 8.15
CA GLN A 24 22.82 9.43 7.35
C GLN A 24 22.34 9.51 5.89
N ASP A 25 21.67 8.49 5.38
CA ASP A 25 21.12 8.49 4.02
C ASP A 25 19.97 9.49 3.85
N GLU A 26 19.36 9.97 4.95
CA GLU A 26 18.35 11.04 4.93
C GLU A 26 18.87 12.36 4.36
N LYS A 27 20.19 12.58 4.40
CA LYS A 27 20.85 13.74 3.77
C LYS A 27 20.83 13.67 2.24
N LYS A 28 20.64 12.48 1.67
CA LYS A 28 20.73 12.23 0.23
C LYS A 28 19.35 12.09 -0.39
N GLN A 29 18.48 11.30 0.23
CA GLN A 29 17.16 10.99 -0.31
C GLN A 29 16.15 10.69 0.80
N LEU A 30 14.88 10.94 0.50
CA LEU A 30 13.76 10.52 1.32
C LEU A 30 13.28 9.15 0.83
N THR A 31 13.30 8.15 1.70
CA THR A 31 12.62 6.87 1.43
C THR A 31 11.13 7.11 1.34
N ARG A 32 10.53 6.77 0.20
CA ARG A 32 9.08 6.86 0.01
C ARG A 32 8.45 5.52 0.31
N THR A 33 7.36 5.55 1.06
CA THR A 33 6.51 4.40 1.33
C THR A 33 5.16 4.59 0.66
N TRP A 34 4.32 3.55 0.65
CA TRP A 34 3.12 3.51 -0.21
C TRP A 34 1.84 3.88 0.53
N LEU A 35 1.59 3.27 1.69
CA LEU A 35 0.36 3.48 2.47
C LEU A 35 0.32 4.86 3.15
N GLU A 36 1.43 5.60 3.13
CA GLU A 36 1.62 6.87 3.80
C GLU A 36 1.58 8.06 2.84
N SER A 37 1.33 7.81 1.57
CA SER A 37 1.12 8.83 0.56
C SER A 37 -0.13 9.65 0.89
N LEU A 38 0.02 10.95 1.19
CA LEU A 38 -1.14 11.81 1.48
C LEU A 38 -2.15 11.87 0.30
N PRO A 39 -1.73 11.96 -0.97
CA PRO A 39 -2.68 11.89 -2.09
C PRO A 39 -3.48 10.59 -2.16
N MET A 40 -2.83 9.44 -1.91
CA MET A 40 -3.53 8.15 -1.88
C MET A 40 -4.44 8.02 -0.66
N ILE A 41 -3.95 8.38 0.53
CA ILE A 41 -4.75 8.41 1.76
C ILE A 41 -6.00 9.27 1.52
N ASN A 42 -5.86 10.48 0.95
CA ASN A 42 -7.01 11.33 0.70
C ASN A 42 -8.00 10.67 -0.28
N HIS A 43 -7.50 10.13 -1.38
CA HIS A 43 -8.32 9.47 -2.40
C HIS A 43 -9.07 8.25 -1.87
N TYR A 44 -8.39 7.36 -1.13
CA TYR A 44 -8.95 6.08 -0.71
C TYR A 44 -9.67 6.13 0.64
N CYS A 45 -9.29 7.06 1.52
CA CYS A 45 -9.76 7.08 2.91
C CYS A 45 -10.69 8.24 3.25
N PHE A 46 -10.56 9.38 2.56
CA PHE A 46 -11.23 10.63 2.96
C PHE A 46 -12.03 11.29 1.84
N SER A 47 -12.46 10.49 0.87
CA SER A 47 -13.28 10.89 -0.28
C SER A 47 -12.65 12.02 -1.09
N GLY A 48 -11.33 12.17 -1.04
CA GLY A 48 -10.59 13.27 -1.65
C GLY A 48 -10.83 14.64 -0.98
N LYS A 49 -11.37 14.68 0.24
CA LYS A 49 -11.81 15.90 0.94
C LYS A 49 -10.96 16.30 2.16
N GLN A 50 -9.90 15.54 2.47
CA GLN A 50 -9.03 15.85 3.60
C GLN A 50 -8.06 16.99 3.28
N SER A 51 -7.95 17.96 4.20
CA SER A 51 -7.00 19.08 4.10
C SER A 51 -5.67 18.80 4.81
N PHE A 52 -5.63 17.77 5.68
CA PHE A 52 -4.51 17.41 6.56
C PHE A 52 -4.07 18.55 7.51
N LYS A 53 -4.96 19.52 7.70
CA LYS A 53 -4.83 20.61 8.68
C LYS A 53 -5.78 20.36 9.84
N GLU A 54 -5.86 21.32 10.76
CA GLU A 54 -6.78 21.31 11.90
C GLU A 54 -6.46 20.15 12.86
N HIS A 55 -5.18 20.04 13.20
CA HIS A 55 -4.63 19.01 14.08
C HIS A 55 -4.93 17.59 13.57
N PHE A 56 -4.63 17.30 12.31
CA PHE A 56 -4.68 15.94 11.78
C PHE A 56 -3.71 15.04 12.56
N ARG A 57 -4.19 13.93 13.14
CA ARG A 57 -3.39 13.07 14.01
C ARG A 57 -3.14 11.72 13.37
N VAL A 58 -1.86 11.35 13.30
CA VAL A 58 -1.42 10.08 12.74
C VAL A 58 -0.76 9.22 13.80
N LEU A 59 -1.13 7.94 13.86
CA LEU A 59 -0.40 6.91 14.60
C LEU A 59 0.36 6.04 13.61
N VAL A 60 1.65 5.82 13.85
CA VAL A 60 2.45 4.78 13.21
C VAL A 60 2.68 3.70 14.28
N ALA A 61 1.92 2.62 14.23
CA ALA A 61 1.95 1.52 15.20
C ALA A 61 2.85 0.39 14.70
N GLY A 62 3.93 0.12 15.44
CA GLY A 62 5.07 -0.68 14.98
C GLY A 62 5.91 0.09 13.97
N GLY A 63 6.32 1.31 14.33
CA GLY A 63 6.98 2.23 13.41
C GLY A 63 8.41 1.84 13.01
N GLY A 64 9.01 0.85 13.67
CA GLY A 64 10.33 0.32 13.37
C GLY A 64 11.39 1.41 13.29
N THR A 65 12.29 1.30 12.32
CA THR A 65 13.34 2.31 12.07
C THR A 65 12.84 3.56 11.36
N GLY A 66 11.52 3.71 11.18
CA GLY A 66 10.88 5.00 10.92
C GLY A 66 10.51 5.31 9.48
N ASP A 67 10.59 4.38 8.51
CA ASP A 67 10.31 4.68 7.09
C ASP A 67 8.96 5.40 6.88
N ALA A 68 7.86 4.83 7.39
CA ALA A 68 6.54 5.43 7.34
C ALA A 68 6.47 6.77 8.10
N THR A 69 7.12 6.83 9.27
CA THR A 69 7.10 8.03 10.14
C THR A 69 7.79 9.21 9.49
N ILE A 70 9.00 8.99 8.95
CA ILE A 70 9.79 10.03 8.29
C ILE A 70 9.10 10.50 7.01
N TYR A 71 8.52 9.59 6.23
CA TYR A 71 7.80 9.96 5.01
C TYR A 71 6.52 10.76 5.29
N LEU A 72 5.73 10.39 6.32
CA LEU A 72 4.58 11.18 6.76
C LEU A 72 4.99 12.55 7.29
N ALA A 73 5.98 12.60 8.16
CA ALA A 73 6.45 13.84 8.78
C ALA A 73 6.98 14.83 7.74
N GLU A 74 7.67 14.34 6.71
CA GLU A 74 8.12 15.20 5.61
C GLU A 74 6.94 15.80 4.84
N GLN A 75 5.93 15.00 4.50
CA GLN A 75 4.75 15.47 3.76
C GLN A 75 3.89 16.45 4.59
N LEU A 76 3.88 16.27 5.91
CA LEU A 76 3.08 17.06 6.85
C LEU A 76 3.83 18.27 7.45
N ARG A 77 5.11 18.48 7.10
CA ARG A 77 6.00 19.49 7.69
C ARG A 77 5.43 20.92 7.75
N ASN A 78 4.53 21.28 6.83
CA ASN A 78 3.94 22.62 6.74
C ASN A 78 2.48 22.66 7.23
N THR A 79 2.10 21.73 8.11
CA THR A 79 0.78 21.64 8.72
C THR A 79 0.90 21.67 10.25
N ASP A 80 -0.23 21.69 10.94
CA ASP A 80 -0.35 21.52 12.39
C ASP A 80 -0.64 20.06 12.79
N ALA A 81 -0.33 19.12 11.89
CA ALA A 81 -0.53 17.69 12.12
C ALA A 81 0.46 17.13 13.16
N GLU A 82 0.00 16.12 13.89
CA GLU A 82 0.79 15.41 14.89
C GLU A 82 1.02 13.97 14.47
N ILE A 83 2.26 13.49 14.62
CA ILE A 83 2.58 12.08 14.42
C ILE A 83 2.97 11.46 15.75
N VAL A 84 2.35 10.33 16.07
CA VAL A 84 2.78 9.45 17.16
C VAL A 84 3.42 8.22 16.56
N HIS A 85 4.71 8.04 16.83
CA HIS A 85 5.45 6.83 16.50
C HIS A 85 5.45 5.92 17.72
N LEU A 86 4.87 4.72 17.58
CA LEU A 86 4.85 3.70 18.61
C LEU A 86 5.61 2.47 18.13
N ASP A 87 6.58 2.01 18.91
CA ASP A 87 7.28 0.75 18.67
C ASP A 87 7.68 0.09 19.99
N LEU A 88 7.97 -1.20 19.94
CA LEU A 88 8.38 -2.00 21.10
C LEU A 88 9.91 -2.01 21.31
N SER A 89 10.68 -1.75 20.25
CA SER A 89 12.16 -1.73 20.25
C SER A 89 12.69 -0.31 20.47
N LEU A 90 13.51 -0.12 21.50
CA LEU A 90 14.19 1.15 21.74
C LEU A 90 15.27 1.40 20.69
N ALA A 91 15.99 0.35 20.28
CA ALA A 91 16.98 0.44 19.21
C ALA A 91 16.38 0.95 17.89
N SER A 92 15.21 0.44 17.50
CA SER A 92 14.47 0.90 16.32
C SER A 92 14.03 2.36 16.46
N ILE A 93 13.44 2.73 17.60
CA ILE A 93 13.04 4.12 17.89
C ILE A 93 14.23 5.07 17.85
N ALA A 94 15.40 4.65 18.36
CA ALA A 94 16.60 5.47 18.37
C ALA A 94 17.06 5.82 16.94
N LEU A 95 17.07 4.83 16.03
CA LEU A 95 17.38 5.06 14.61
C LEU A 95 16.36 5.97 13.93
N ALA A 96 15.07 5.74 14.19
CA ALA A 96 14.00 6.58 13.65
C ALA A 96 14.11 8.04 14.13
N ARG A 97 14.45 8.25 15.41
CA ARG A 97 14.71 9.57 15.99
C ARG A 97 15.90 10.25 15.33
N GLU A 98 17.02 9.55 15.15
CA GLU A 98 18.20 10.10 14.47
C GLU A 98 17.86 10.55 13.04
N ARG A 99 17.09 9.76 12.29
CA ARG A 99 16.60 10.12 10.96
C ARG A 99 15.76 11.40 10.99
N ALA A 100 14.83 11.50 11.95
CA ALA A 100 13.99 12.69 12.11
C ALA A 100 14.83 13.94 12.43
N GLU A 101 15.80 13.81 13.33
CA GLU A 101 16.73 14.88 13.71
C GLU A 101 17.55 15.38 12.52
N ILE A 102 18.10 14.48 11.70
CA ILE A 102 18.87 14.81 10.50
C ILE A 102 18.02 15.65 9.52
N ARG A 103 16.73 15.33 9.38
CA ARG A 103 15.79 16.09 8.54
C ARG A 103 15.17 17.31 9.26
N GLY A 104 15.47 17.54 10.53
CA GLY A 104 14.84 18.58 11.33
C GLY A 104 13.32 18.44 11.46
N LEU A 105 12.82 17.20 11.55
CA LEU A 105 11.42 16.88 11.80
C LEU A 105 11.16 16.88 13.31
N LYS A 106 10.24 17.74 13.79
CA LYS A 106 10.07 18.00 15.24
C LYS A 106 8.73 17.55 15.80
N ASP A 107 7.71 17.44 14.95
CA ASP A 107 6.32 17.18 15.36
C ASP A 107 6.02 15.68 15.46
N ILE A 108 6.91 14.94 16.13
CA ILE A 108 6.82 13.50 16.34
C ILE A 108 6.89 13.19 17.83
N THR A 109 5.84 12.57 18.35
CA THR A 109 5.83 11.97 19.68
C THR A 109 6.28 10.52 19.59
N TRP A 110 7.28 10.16 20.39
CA TRP A 110 7.90 8.84 20.36
C TRP A 110 7.51 8.03 21.59
N VAL A 111 6.86 6.88 21.38
CA VAL A 111 6.34 6.02 22.45
C VAL A 111 6.96 4.63 22.32
N GLN A 112 7.58 4.16 23.41
CA GLN A 112 8.02 2.77 23.51
C GLN A 112 6.95 1.96 24.24
N ASP A 113 6.14 1.20 23.52
CA ASP A 113 5.15 0.29 24.11
C ASP A 113 4.68 -0.75 23.08
N SER A 114 3.92 -1.75 23.55
CA SER A 114 3.16 -2.65 22.69
C SER A 114 1.92 -1.95 22.16
N LEU A 115 1.60 -2.14 20.88
CA LEU A 115 0.33 -1.67 20.32
C LEU A 115 -0.88 -2.27 21.05
N LEU A 116 -0.70 -3.42 21.72
CA LEU A 116 -1.77 -4.06 22.48
C LEU A 116 -2.20 -3.26 23.72
N ASN A 117 -1.40 -2.28 24.13
CA ASN A 117 -1.70 -1.39 25.26
C ASN A 117 -2.29 -0.05 24.82
N LEU A 118 -2.48 0.20 23.51
CA LEU A 118 -2.89 1.49 22.94
C LEU A 118 -4.03 2.21 23.70
N PRO A 119 -5.15 1.55 24.08
CA PRO A 119 -6.24 2.23 24.79
C PRO A 119 -5.84 2.75 26.18
N GLU A 120 -4.86 2.13 26.83
CA GLU A 120 -4.42 2.46 28.19
C GLU A 120 -3.41 3.61 28.21
N LEU A 121 -2.74 3.88 27.08
CA LEU A 121 -1.70 4.91 26.97
C LEU A 121 -2.23 6.35 27.00
N GLY A 122 -3.54 6.55 26.86
CA GLY A 122 -4.15 7.89 26.93
C GLY A 122 -3.74 8.83 25.79
N LEU A 123 -3.31 8.29 24.64
CA LEU A 123 -2.82 9.05 23.48
C LEU A 123 -3.94 9.74 22.66
N GLY A 124 -5.20 9.50 23.00
CA GLY A 124 -6.38 9.99 22.28
C GLY A 124 -6.68 9.19 21.02
N LYS A 125 -7.44 9.79 20.09
CA LYS A 125 -7.83 9.16 18.82
C LYS A 125 -7.10 9.74 17.63
N PHE A 126 -6.94 8.93 16.58
CA PHE A 126 -6.20 9.26 15.36
C PHE A 126 -7.11 9.32 14.14
N ASP A 127 -6.82 10.26 13.23
CA ASP A 127 -7.47 10.35 11.92
C ASP A 127 -6.96 9.26 10.98
N TYR A 128 -5.66 8.96 11.07
CA TYR A 128 -5.03 7.91 10.29
C TYR A 128 -4.14 7.03 11.17
N ILE A 129 -4.22 5.71 10.99
CA ILE A 129 -3.31 4.76 11.63
C ILE A 129 -2.58 3.98 10.55
N ASN A 130 -1.26 4.06 10.54
CA ASN A 130 -0.43 3.11 9.82
C ASN A 130 -0.04 1.93 10.73
N CYS A 131 -0.15 0.72 10.21
CA CYS A 131 0.30 -0.50 10.88
C CYS A 131 0.75 -1.52 9.81
N SER A 132 1.95 -1.30 9.29
CA SER A 132 2.53 -2.05 8.19
C SER A 132 3.60 -3.01 8.71
N GLY A 133 3.47 -4.31 8.46
CA GLY A 133 4.52 -5.25 8.90
C GLY A 133 4.40 -5.68 10.36
N VAL A 134 3.19 -5.68 10.94
CA VAL A 134 3.03 -5.79 12.40
C VAL A 134 1.97 -6.80 12.82
N LEU A 135 0.72 -6.63 12.38
CA LEU A 135 -0.40 -7.42 12.92
C LEU A 135 -0.22 -8.93 12.75
N HIS A 136 0.43 -9.36 11.67
CA HIS A 136 0.67 -10.76 11.37
C HIS A 136 1.79 -11.42 12.20
N HIS A 137 2.57 -10.62 12.93
CA HIS A 137 3.55 -11.10 13.91
C HIS A 137 2.97 -11.28 15.32
N LEU A 138 1.71 -10.89 15.53
CA LEU A 138 1.04 -11.08 16.80
C LEU A 138 0.57 -12.53 16.96
N GLU A 139 0.54 -13.01 18.20
CA GLU A 139 -0.10 -14.28 18.54
C GLU A 139 -1.60 -14.25 18.19
N ASN A 140 -2.25 -13.10 18.42
CA ASN A 140 -3.62 -12.84 18.04
C ASN A 140 -3.73 -11.53 17.23
N PRO A 141 -3.67 -11.60 15.89
CA PRO A 141 -3.80 -10.43 15.02
C PRO A 141 -5.12 -9.66 15.18
N ASP A 142 -6.22 -10.37 15.46
CA ASP A 142 -7.54 -9.78 15.69
C ASP A 142 -7.56 -8.92 16.96
N ALA A 143 -6.88 -9.34 18.02
CA ALA A 143 -6.70 -8.52 19.21
C ALA A 143 -5.95 -7.21 18.89
N GLY A 144 -4.89 -7.28 18.07
CA GLY A 144 -4.16 -6.10 17.60
C GLY A 144 -5.04 -5.13 16.83
N LEU A 145 -5.79 -5.62 15.84
CA LEU A 145 -6.72 -4.80 15.07
C LEU A 145 -7.79 -4.14 15.96
N LYS A 146 -8.31 -4.86 16.97
CA LYS A 146 -9.25 -4.27 17.94
C LYS A 146 -8.64 -3.12 18.73
N MET A 147 -7.37 -3.20 19.11
CA MET A 147 -6.67 -2.12 19.82
C MET A 147 -6.46 -0.90 18.92
N LEU A 148 -6.08 -1.09 17.66
CA LEU A 148 -6.00 0.00 16.68
C LEU A 148 -7.37 0.68 16.49
N ARG A 149 -8.44 -0.11 16.33
CA ARG A 149 -9.80 0.42 16.18
C ARG A 149 -10.26 1.24 17.39
N ALA A 150 -9.87 0.85 18.61
CA ALA A 150 -10.26 1.55 19.83
C ALA A 150 -9.72 2.99 19.89
N VAL A 151 -8.58 3.25 19.26
CA VAL A 151 -7.96 4.58 19.16
C VAL A 151 -8.18 5.24 17.79
N LEU A 152 -8.99 4.65 16.91
CA LEU A 152 -9.35 5.26 15.63
C LEU A 152 -10.54 6.24 15.82
N LYS A 153 -10.47 7.42 15.19
CA LYS A 153 -11.63 8.32 15.09
C LYS A 153 -12.75 7.67 14.28
N ASP A 154 -13.98 8.11 14.46
CA ASP A 154 -15.13 7.55 13.72
C ASP A 154 -15.06 7.84 12.21
N THR A 155 -14.42 8.95 11.84
CA THR A 155 -14.09 9.34 10.46
C THR A 155 -12.69 8.89 10.03
N GLY A 156 -11.97 8.14 10.86
CA GLY A 156 -10.59 7.75 10.61
C GLY A 156 -10.46 6.53 9.70
N ALA A 157 -9.25 6.32 9.20
CA ALA A 157 -8.88 5.18 8.37
C ALA A 157 -7.56 4.56 8.81
N MET A 158 -7.28 3.36 8.31
CA MET A 158 -6.02 2.65 8.60
C MET A 158 -5.35 2.20 7.30
N GLY A 159 -4.03 2.28 7.22
CA GLY A 159 -3.24 1.57 6.22
C GLY A 159 -2.56 0.37 6.87
N LEU A 160 -2.87 -0.82 6.38
CA LEU A 160 -2.38 -2.08 6.92
C LEU A 160 -1.56 -2.83 5.88
N MET A 161 -0.53 -3.54 6.33
CA MET A 161 0.20 -4.49 5.50
C MET A 161 0.42 -5.80 6.26
N VAL A 162 0.08 -6.91 5.61
CA VAL A 162 0.35 -8.27 6.11
C VAL A 162 0.95 -9.16 5.04
N TYR A 163 1.59 -10.26 5.44
CA TYR A 163 2.12 -11.24 4.52
C TYR A 163 1.02 -11.94 3.70
N ALA A 164 1.32 -12.14 2.41
CA ALA A 164 0.44 -12.84 1.47
C ALA A 164 0.85 -14.31 1.32
N THR A 165 -0.13 -15.22 1.23
CA THR A 165 0.12 -16.67 1.30
C THR A 165 0.84 -17.19 0.06
N HIS A 166 0.34 -16.84 -1.12
CA HIS A 166 0.77 -17.51 -2.36
C HIS A 166 2.17 -17.10 -2.80
N GLY A 167 2.50 -15.81 -2.82
CA GLY A 167 3.85 -15.35 -3.18
C GLY A 167 4.93 -15.74 -2.18
N ARG A 168 4.56 -16.15 -0.95
CA ARG A 168 5.48 -16.61 0.10
C ARG A 168 5.59 -18.13 0.22
N THR A 169 5.09 -18.89 -0.76
CA THR A 169 5.11 -20.37 -0.72
C THR A 169 6.49 -20.96 -0.37
N GLY A 170 7.57 -20.41 -0.93
CA GLY A 170 8.95 -20.85 -0.63
C GLY A 170 9.46 -20.42 0.76
N VAL A 171 8.97 -19.32 1.30
CA VAL A 171 9.43 -18.74 2.57
C VAL A 171 9.06 -19.62 3.75
N TYR A 172 7.80 -20.06 3.85
CA TYR A 172 7.36 -20.90 4.97
C TYR A 172 8.02 -22.29 4.97
N GLN A 173 8.29 -22.84 3.78
CA GLN A 173 9.10 -24.05 3.65
C GLN A 173 10.51 -23.83 4.22
N MET A 174 11.13 -22.68 3.92
CA MET A 174 12.46 -22.36 4.42
C MET A 174 12.47 -22.08 5.92
N GLN A 175 11.49 -21.37 6.47
CA GLN A 175 11.36 -21.16 7.91
C GLN A 175 11.24 -22.49 8.65
N GLU A 176 10.42 -23.42 8.15
CA GLU A 176 10.31 -24.76 8.75
C GLU A 176 11.63 -25.53 8.68
N LEU A 177 12.32 -25.47 7.54
CA LEU A 177 13.66 -26.05 7.41
C LEU A 177 14.64 -25.44 8.43
N MET A 178 14.61 -24.13 8.64
CA MET A 178 15.50 -23.46 9.61
C MET A 178 15.19 -23.85 11.05
N ARG A 179 13.92 -24.05 11.43
CA ARG A 179 13.55 -24.56 12.76
C ARG A 179 14.15 -25.95 13.01
N LEU A 180 14.13 -26.82 11.99
CA LEU A 180 14.73 -28.16 12.06
C LEU A 180 16.26 -28.11 12.14
N VAL A 181 16.90 -27.25 11.33
CA VAL A 181 18.37 -27.09 11.30
C VAL A 181 18.89 -26.49 12.61
N ASN A 182 18.17 -25.51 13.16
CA ASN A 182 18.57 -24.82 14.38
C ASN A 182 18.11 -25.51 15.67
N ASN A 183 17.49 -26.68 15.54
CA ASN A 183 16.97 -27.49 16.64
C ASN A 183 16.17 -26.70 17.68
N ASP A 184 15.23 -25.88 17.22
CA ASP A 184 14.47 -24.95 18.07
C ASP A 184 13.64 -25.65 19.18
N ASN A 185 13.56 -27.00 19.19
CA ASN A 185 12.80 -27.80 20.14
C ASN A 185 13.61 -28.37 21.32
N ASP A 186 14.95 -28.42 21.26
CA ASP A 186 15.78 -29.04 22.33
C ASP A 186 16.69 -28.02 23.05
N GLU A 187 17.56 -27.32 22.31
CA GLU A 187 18.44 -26.24 22.79
C GLU A 187 18.48 -25.15 21.73
N GLU A 188 17.85 -24.01 22.02
CA GLU A 188 17.73 -22.92 21.06
C GLU A 188 19.08 -22.25 20.85
N PHE A 189 19.65 -22.37 19.65
CA PHE A 189 20.88 -21.69 19.28
C PHE A 189 20.74 -20.16 19.40
N ASP A 190 21.86 -19.48 19.67
CA ASP A 190 21.90 -18.02 19.64
C ASP A 190 21.66 -17.46 18.23
N VAL A 191 21.34 -16.16 18.17
CA VAL A 191 20.99 -15.46 16.93
C VAL A 191 22.08 -15.60 15.86
N ASP A 192 23.35 -15.43 16.24
CA ASP A 192 24.48 -15.48 15.31
C ASP A 192 24.64 -16.88 14.70
N THR A 193 24.49 -17.92 15.52
CA THR A 193 24.54 -19.32 15.08
C THR A 193 23.39 -19.63 14.13
N LYS A 194 22.16 -19.22 14.46
CA LYS A 194 21.00 -19.42 13.57
C LYS A 194 21.20 -18.75 12.20
N ILE A 195 21.74 -17.54 12.19
CA ILE A 195 22.05 -16.80 10.96
C ILE A 195 23.18 -17.49 10.18
N GLY A 196 24.23 -17.94 10.86
CA GLY A 196 25.34 -18.70 10.26
C GLY A 196 24.83 -19.95 9.53
N ASN A 197 24.07 -20.80 10.23
CA ASN A 197 23.45 -21.99 9.65
C ASN A 197 22.57 -21.64 8.44
N THR A 198 21.78 -20.57 8.53
CA THR A 198 20.91 -20.11 7.44
C THR A 198 21.72 -19.73 6.20
N LYS A 199 22.81 -18.97 6.36
CA LYS A 199 23.70 -18.59 5.26
C LYS A 199 24.33 -19.81 4.58
N GLU A 200 24.76 -20.81 5.36
CA GLU A 200 25.31 -22.06 4.83
C GLU A 200 24.28 -22.83 4.01
N ILE A 201 23.05 -22.99 4.52
CA ILE A 201 21.97 -23.67 3.79
C ILE A 201 21.62 -22.90 2.51
N LEU A 202 21.43 -21.57 2.58
CA LEU A 202 21.12 -20.75 1.41
C LEU A 202 22.18 -20.90 0.30
N SER A 203 23.46 -21.03 0.67
CA SER A 203 24.56 -21.21 -0.28
C SER A 203 24.61 -22.57 -0.98
N THR A 204 23.86 -23.56 -0.48
CA THR A 204 23.88 -24.96 -0.94
C THR A 204 22.50 -25.49 -1.37
N LEU A 205 21.48 -24.62 -1.43
CA LEU A 205 20.12 -25.03 -1.80
C LEU A 205 20.07 -25.63 -3.22
N PRO A 206 19.36 -26.76 -3.41
CA PRO A 206 19.16 -27.31 -4.74
C PRO A 206 18.23 -26.42 -5.56
N ALA A 207 18.45 -26.33 -6.88
CA ALA A 207 17.61 -25.57 -7.81
C ALA A 207 16.14 -26.02 -7.87
N SER A 208 15.80 -27.18 -7.29
CA SER A 208 14.42 -27.66 -7.16
C SER A 208 13.66 -27.01 -5.99
N ASN A 209 14.33 -26.37 -5.05
CA ASN A 209 13.73 -25.72 -3.89
C ASN A 209 12.82 -24.54 -4.31
N TRP A 210 11.67 -24.37 -3.67
CA TRP A 210 10.69 -23.34 -4.04
C TRP A 210 11.17 -21.91 -3.77
N PHE A 211 11.92 -21.69 -2.70
CA PHE A 211 12.53 -20.39 -2.42
C PHE A 211 13.53 -20.00 -3.50
N MET A 212 14.36 -20.94 -3.97
CA MET A 212 15.26 -20.71 -5.11
C MET A 212 14.52 -20.44 -6.41
N ARG A 213 13.39 -21.11 -6.64
CA ARG A 213 12.56 -20.89 -7.84
C ARG A 213 11.83 -19.55 -7.87
N GLY A 214 11.65 -18.92 -6.70
CA GLY A 214 11.05 -17.60 -6.54
C GLY A 214 12.03 -16.57 -5.99
N GLU A 215 13.33 -16.71 -6.26
CA GLU A 215 14.39 -15.85 -5.71
C GLU A 215 14.25 -14.37 -6.14
N ASP A 216 13.50 -14.12 -7.21
CA ASP A 216 13.15 -12.80 -7.73
C ASP A 216 11.99 -12.15 -6.95
N LEU A 217 11.22 -12.93 -6.17
CA LEU A 217 10.16 -12.42 -5.31
C LEU A 217 10.68 -11.91 -3.97
N HIS A 218 11.82 -12.42 -3.50
CA HIS A 218 12.30 -12.16 -2.15
C HIS A 218 13.64 -11.42 -2.15
N HIS A 219 13.69 -10.29 -1.43
CA HIS A 219 14.88 -9.44 -1.39
C HIS A 219 15.44 -9.23 0.03
N ASP A 220 14.63 -9.47 1.07
CA ASP A 220 15.00 -9.11 2.45
C ASP A 220 16.26 -9.82 2.92
N HIS A 221 16.45 -11.10 2.57
CA HIS A 221 17.67 -11.85 2.90
C HIS A 221 18.96 -11.25 2.32
N LYS A 222 18.86 -10.33 1.34
CA LYS A 222 19.99 -9.60 0.75
C LYS A 222 20.31 -8.30 1.52
N LEU A 223 19.48 -7.93 2.50
CA LEU A 223 19.65 -6.75 3.36
C LEU A 223 20.49 -7.05 4.62
N GLY A 224 21.28 -8.12 4.58
CA GLY A 224 22.11 -8.56 5.70
C GLY A 224 21.32 -9.33 6.76
N ASP A 225 21.89 -9.38 7.95
CA ASP A 225 21.50 -10.29 9.02
C ASP A 225 20.08 -10.01 9.54
N ALA A 226 19.70 -8.74 9.66
CA ALA A 226 18.34 -8.34 10.02
C ALA A 226 17.30 -8.87 9.01
N GLY A 227 17.58 -8.78 7.71
CA GLY A 227 16.66 -9.23 6.68
C GLY A 227 16.63 -10.76 6.51
N ILE A 228 17.74 -11.45 6.76
CA ILE A 228 17.73 -12.93 6.87
C ILE A 228 16.84 -13.34 8.03
N TYR A 229 17.02 -12.71 9.20
CA TYR A 229 16.27 -13.08 10.38
C TYR A 229 14.77 -12.82 10.20
N ASP A 230 14.41 -11.61 9.74
CA ASP A 230 13.02 -11.22 9.53
C ASP A 230 12.29 -12.10 8.51
N LEU A 231 12.98 -12.52 7.43
CA LEU A 231 12.36 -13.35 6.40
C LEU A 231 12.29 -14.84 6.77
N LEU A 232 13.38 -15.41 7.30
CA LEU A 232 13.60 -16.86 7.36
C LEU A 232 13.71 -17.42 8.78
N LEU A 233 13.96 -16.59 9.79
CA LEU A 233 14.11 -17.00 11.18
C LEU A 233 13.06 -16.38 12.10
N HIS A 234 12.06 -15.71 11.54
CA HIS A 234 11.04 -15.02 12.31
C HIS A 234 10.34 -15.99 13.28
N SER A 235 10.28 -15.60 14.54
CA SER A 235 9.75 -16.45 15.62
C SER A 235 8.23 -16.65 15.55
N GLN A 236 7.52 -15.64 15.04
CA GLN A 236 6.07 -15.62 14.96
C GLN A 236 5.61 -14.83 13.72
N ASP A 237 5.11 -15.50 12.69
CA ASP A 237 4.40 -14.84 11.59
C ASP A 237 3.27 -15.72 11.06
N ARG A 238 2.36 -15.10 10.31
CA ARG A 238 1.40 -15.82 9.48
C ARG A 238 1.11 -15.03 8.20
N ALA A 239 0.71 -15.74 7.16
CA ALA A 239 0.18 -15.12 5.95
C ALA A 239 -1.35 -15.13 5.92
N TYR A 240 -1.89 -14.37 4.97
CA TYR A 240 -3.30 -14.30 4.62
C TYR A 240 -3.45 -14.51 3.13
N THR A 241 -4.51 -15.20 2.74
CA THR A 241 -5.07 -15.11 1.38
C THR A 241 -5.99 -13.91 1.30
N VAL A 242 -6.33 -13.45 0.09
CA VAL A 242 -7.36 -12.42 -0.10
C VAL A 242 -8.67 -12.81 0.56
N GLY A 243 -9.08 -14.08 0.44
CA GLY A 243 -10.31 -14.58 1.05
C GLY A 243 -10.33 -14.37 2.57
N GLU A 244 -9.24 -14.74 3.25
CA GLU A 244 -9.10 -14.55 4.69
C GLU A 244 -9.04 -13.07 5.09
N LEU A 245 -8.49 -12.19 4.26
CA LEU A 245 -8.54 -10.74 4.50
C LEU A 245 -9.98 -10.21 4.49
N PHE A 246 -10.81 -10.65 3.53
CA PHE A 246 -12.22 -10.27 3.52
C PHE A 246 -12.97 -10.84 4.72
N ASP A 247 -12.73 -12.11 5.08
CA ASP A 247 -13.35 -12.72 6.26
C ASP A 247 -12.99 -11.95 7.53
N TRP A 248 -11.72 -11.56 7.67
CA TRP A 248 -11.22 -10.84 8.83
C TRP A 248 -11.70 -9.39 8.89
N ILE A 249 -11.50 -8.60 7.83
CA ILE A 249 -11.76 -7.16 7.85
C ILE A 249 -13.24 -6.85 7.61
N GLN A 250 -13.86 -7.50 6.62
CA GLN A 250 -15.22 -7.19 6.21
C GLN A 250 -16.23 -7.98 7.02
N ASP A 251 -16.14 -9.31 7.03
CA ASP A 251 -17.21 -10.15 7.58
C ASP A 251 -17.18 -10.17 9.11
N THR A 252 -15.99 -10.22 9.72
CA THR A 252 -15.85 -10.22 11.19
C THR A 252 -15.97 -8.82 11.79
N HIS A 253 -15.45 -7.80 11.11
CA HIS A 253 -15.31 -6.45 11.69
C HIS A 253 -16.24 -5.39 11.10
N GLY A 254 -16.94 -5.69 10.01
CA GLY A 254 -17.85 -4.76 9.33
C GLY A 254 -17.14 -3.55 8.73
N LEU A 255 -15.86 -3.70 8.34
CA LEU A 255 -15.05 -2.63 7.76
C LEU A 255 -14.89 -2.84 6.26
N ASN A 256 -14.72 -1.75 5.53
CA ASN A 256 -14.39 -1.78 4.11
C ASN A 256 -12.87 -1.92 3.92
N LEU A 257 -12.45 -2.67 2.90
CA LEU A 257 -11.04 -2.85 2.54
C LEU A 257 -10.79 -2.45 1.08
N GLU A 258 -9.76 -1.63 0.85
CA GLU A 258 -9.31 -1.22 -0.48
C GLU A 258 -7.86 -1.70 -0.68
N LEU A 259 -7.67 -2.74 -1.48
CA LEU A 259 -6.34 -3.29 -1.79
C LEU A 259 -5.54 -2.32 -2.66
N THR A 260 -4.23 -2.30 -2.43
CA THR A 260 -3.23 -1.66 -3.28
C THR A 260 -1.96 -2.52 -3.26
N ASP A 261 -1.01 -2.22 -4.13
CA ASP A 261 0.28 -2.89 -4.21
C ASP A 261 1.32 -1.87 -4.70
N VAL A 262 2.52 -1.95 -4.13
CA VAL A 262 3.58 -0.97 -4.36
C VAL A 262 3.93 -0.92 -5.84
N GLY A 263 3.64 0.22 -6.47
CA GLY A 263 3.90 0.45 -7.88
C GLY A 263 2.89 -0.19 -8.84
N ARG A 264 2.01 -1.09 -8.39
CA ARG A 264 1.03 -1.81 -9.24
C ARG A 264 -0.44 -1.48 -8.91
N GLY A 265 -0.70 -0.77 -7.82
CA GLY A 265 -2.05 -0.52 -7.32
C GLY A 265 -2.85 -1.79 -7.12
N ARG A 266 -4.16 -1.75 -7.31
CA ARG A 266 -5.01 -2.95 -7.19
C ARG A 266 -4.99 -3.86 -8.42
N SER A 267 -4.24 -3.50 -9.47
CA SER A 267 -4.22 -4.26 -10.72
C SER A 267 -3.79 -5.74 -10.58
N PRO A 268 -2.87 -6.15 -9.67
CA PRO A 268 -2.55 -7.56 -9.42
C PRO A 268 -3.76 -8.40 -8.98
N TYR A 269 -4.77 -7.76 -8.38
CA TYR A 269 -5.97 -8.43 -7.89
C TYR A 269 -7.08 -8.49 -8.95
N LEU A 270 -6.89 -7.89 -10.13
CA LEU A 270 -7.94 -7.81 -11.16
C LEU A 270 -7.67 -8.83 -12.28
N PRO A 271 -8.53 -9.86 -12.47
CA PRO A 271 -8.26 -10.93 -13.44
C PRO A 271 -8.05 -10.42 -14.88
N HIS A 272 -8.80 -9.39 -15.27
CA HIS A 272 -8.69 -8.79 -16.60
C HIS A 272 -7.43 -7.96 -16.82
N MET A 273 -6.72 -7.57 -15.77
CA MET A 273 -5.44 -6.88 -15.86
C MET A 273 -4.26 -7.86 -15.78
N VAL A 274 -4.42 -8.99 -15.08
CA VAL A 274 -3.39 -10.05 -14.97
C VAL A 274 -3.34 -10.94 -16.23
N LEU A 275 -4.49 -11.30 -16.81
CA LEU A 275 -4.57 -12.20 -17.98
C LEU A 275 -4.14 -11.56 -19.30
N GLY A 276 -3.71 -10.29 -19.28
CA GLY A 276 -2.89 -9.70 -20.32
C GLY A 276 -3.60 -9.40 -21.65
N LYS A 277 -2.82 -9.50 -22.75
CA LYS A 277 -3.19 -9.07 -24.12
C LYS A 277 -4.12 -10.01 -24.88
N LYS A 278 -4.27 -11.26 -24.42
CA LYS A 278 -5.15 -12.27 -25.02
C LYS A 278 -6.00 -12.90 -23.92
N PRO A 279 -6.91 -12.12 -23.32
CA PRO A 279 -7.75 -12.61 -22.24
C PRO A 279 -8.61 -13.79 -22.72
N PRO A 280 -8.97 -14.73 -21.84
CA PRO A 280 -9.81 -15.86 -22.22
C PRO A 280 -11.21 -15.37 -22.61
N LYS A 281 -11.94 -16.18 -23.38
CA LYS A 281 -13.28 -15.83 -23.91
C LYS A 281 -14.30 -15.47 -22.81
N ASN A 282 -14.09 -15.93 -21.58
CA ASN A 282 -14.95 -15.70 -20.43
C ASN A 282 -14.51 -14.50 -19.56
N ILE A 283 -13.63 -13.61 -20.04
CA ILE A 283 -13.15 -12.47 -19.24
C ILE A 283 -14.28 -11.56 -18.75
N ASP A 284 -15.32 -11.35 -19.56
CA ASP A 284 -16.48 -10.55 -19.14
C ASP A 284 -17.26 -11.22 -18.00
N THR A 285 -17.26 -12.55 -17.94
CA THR A 285 -17.83 -13.30 -16.81
C THR A 285 -17.02 -13.07 -15.54
N LEU A 286 -15.69 -12.96 -15.64
CA LEU A 286 -14.81 -12.66 -14.51
C LEU A 286 -15.01 -11.21 -14.02
N LYS A 287 -15.12 -10.24 -14.94
CA LYS A 287 -15.37 -8.81 -14.63
C LYS A 287 -16.71 -8.56 -13.93
N LYS A 288 -17.69 -9.46 -14.10
CA LYS A 288 -19.02 -9.39 -13.49
C LYS A 288 -19.11 -10.06 -12.11
N GLN A 289 -18.07 -10.75 -11.66
CA GLN A 289 -18.04 -11.33 -10.31
C GLN A 289 -18.02 -10.22 -9.25
N SER A 290 -18.37 -10.58 -8.00
CA SER A 290 -18.15 -9.67 -6.86
C SER A 290 -16.68 -9.25 -6.76
N ILE A 291 -16.42 -8.09 -6.17
CA ILE A 291 -15.05 -7.56 -6.07
C ILE A 291 -14.12 -8.52 -5.31
N ARG A 292 -14.60 -9.09 -4.19
CA ARG A 292 -13.91 -10.14 -3.43
C ARG A 292 -13.51 -11.30 -4.32
N ARG A 293 -14.44 -11.80 -5.13
CA ARG A 293 -14.18 -12.95 -6.00
C ARG A 293 -13.20 -12.61 -7.13
N GLN A 294 -13.25 -11.39 -7.66
CA GLN A 294 -12.24 -10.92 -8.61
C GLN A 294 -10.86 -10.91 -7.97
N TYR A 295 -10.74 -10.40 -6.75
CA TYR A 295 -9.46 -10.31 -6.03
C TYR A 295 -8.87 -11.68 -5.68
N GLU A 296 -9.68 -12.62 -5.19
CA GLU A 296 -9.25 -14.01 -4.97
C GLU A 296 -8.74 -14.68 -6.25
N ILE A 297 -9.44 -14.47 -7.37
CA ILE A 297 -9.01 -15.00 -8.67
C ILE A 297 -7.72 -14.31 -9.13
N GLY A 298 -7.61 -13.00 -8.99
CA GLY A 298 -6.43 -12.23 -9.38
C GLY A 298 -5.18 -12.68 -8.63
N GLU A 299 -5.28 -12.82 -7.31
CA GLU A 299 -4.19 -13.32 -6.44
C GLU A 299 -3.67 -14.68 -6.93
N LEU A 300 -4.58 -15.64 -7.19
CA LEU A 300 -4.23 -16.97 -7.69
C LEU A 300 -3.63 -16.96 -9.10
N LEU A 301 -4.07 -16.03 -9.96
CA LEU A 301 -3.58 -15.91 -11.32
C LEU A 301 -2.17 -15.32 -11.39
N ILE A 302 -1.87 -14.32 -10.55
CA ILE A 302 -0.58 -13.63 -10.59
C ILE A 302 0.47 -14.35 -9.74
N GLY A 303 0.09 -14.91 -8.59
CA GLY A 303 0.95 -15.75 -7.75
C GLY A 303 2.16 -15.07 -7.10
N ASP A 304 2.48 -13.82 -7.44
CA ASP A 304 3.70 -13.12 -7.06
C ASP A 304 3.53 -12.11 -5.91
N ILE A 305 2.32 -12.00 -5.36
CA ILE A 305 2.02 -11.08 -4.26
C ILE A 305 2.62 -11.66 -2.98
N ILE A 306 3.66 -11.01 -2.45
CA ILE A 306 4.35 -11.41 -1.22
C ILE A 306 3.82 -10.69 0.02
N THR A 307 3.17 -9.53 -0.15
CA THR A 307 2.51 -8.77 0.91
C THR A 307 1.19 -8.22 0.39
N HIS A 308 0.17 -8.20 1.25
CA HIS A 308 -1.06 -7.48 1.00
C HIS A 308 -1.00 -6.13 1.70
N SER A 309 -1.00 -5.05 0.91
CA SER A 309 -1.15 -3.68 1.41
C SER A 309 -2.57 -3.20 1.13
N PHE A 310 -3.23 -2.60 2.11
CA PHE A 310 -4.62 -2.16 1.95
C PHE A 310 -5.01 -1.07 2.92
N TYR A 311 -5.96 -0.25 2.48
CA TYR A 311 -6.64 0.71 3.34
C TYR A 311 -7.88 0.07 3.95
N VAL A 312 -8.15 0.40 5.21
CA VAL A 312 -9.34 -0.01 5.96
C VAL A 312 -10.14 1.22 6.35
N THR A 313 -11.41 1.23 5.97
CA THR A 313 -12.34 2.36 6.16
C THR A 313 -13.66 1.86 6.72
N ARG A 314 -14.54 2.78 7.17
CA ARG A 314 -15.87 2.41 7.68
C ARG A 314 -16.83 1.97 6.57
N SER A 315 -16.66 2.49 5.36
CA SER A 315 -17.50 2.20 4.21
C SER A 315 -16.77 2.51 2.91
N GLU A 316 -17.28 1.97 1.79
CA GLU A 316 -16.77 2.26 0.44
C GLU A 316 -16.90 3.75 0.03
N THR A 317 -17.80 4.50 0.68
CA THR A 317 -18.01 5.93 0.40
C THR A 317 -16.83 6.82 0.83
N CYS A 318 -15.90 6.27 1.61
CA CYS A 318 -14.64 6.90 1.97
C CYS A 318 -13.67 7.02 0.77
N LYS A 319 -13.90 6.30 -0.33
CA LYS A 319 -13.16 6.50 -1.57
C LYS A 319 -13.71 7.69 -2.36
N ALA A 320 -12.84 8.49 -2.98
CA ALA A 320 -13.23 9.61 -3.81
C ALA A 320 -14.07 9.12 -5.00
N PRO A 321 -15.31 9.62 -5.18
CA PRO A 321 -16.21 9.16 -6.21
C PRO A 321 -15.78 9.63 -7.60
N TYR A 322 -15.89 8.73 -8.58
CA TYR A 322 -15.88 9.09 -9.99
C TYR A 322 -17.30 9.51 -10.43
N GLY A 323 -17.38 10.42 -11.40
CA GLY A 323 -18.67 10.91 -11.93
C GLY A 323 -19.17 12.21 -11.32
N ASP A 324 -18.43 12.79 -10.37
CA ASP A 324 -18.69 14.10 -9.81
C ASP A 324 -17.79 15.16 -10.48
N ALA A 325 -18.41 16.20 -11.04
CA ALA A 325 -17.74 17.22 -11.82
C ALA A 325 -16.86 18.16 -10.98
N ASP A 326 -17.06 18.19 -9.64
CA ASP A 326 -16.31 19.04 -8.72
C ASP A 326 -15.04 18.34 -8.17
N TYR A 327 -14.67 17.19 -8.75
CA TYR A 327 -13.40 16.53 -8.48
C TYR A 327 -12.34 16.90 -9.51
N VAL A 328 -11.12 17.09 -9.00
CA VAL A 328 -9.88 17.34 -9.76
C VAL A 328 -9.18 16.00 -9.97
N PRO A 329 -9.12 15.50 -11.22
CA PRO A 329 -8.25 14.38 -11.55
C PRO A 329 -6.79 14.82 -11.57
N PHE A 330 -5.90 13.97 -11.07
CA PHE A 330 -4.46 14.22 -11.11
C PHE A 330 -3.66 12.92 -11.31
N PHE A 331 -2.57 13.01 -12.07
CA PHE A 331 -1.65 11.90 -12.21
C PHE A 331 -0.80 11.75 -10.95
N TYR A 332 -0.60 10.51 -10.54
CA TYR A 332 0.18 10.17 -9.36
C TYR A 332 1.14 9.02 -9.66
N HIS A 333 2.35 9.08 -9.08
CA HIS A 333 3.51 8.25 -9.39
C HIS A 333 4.03 8.34 -10.85
N GLU A 334 5.36 8.45 -11.01
CA GLU A 334 6.11 8.59 -12.27
C GLU A 334 5.78 9.85 -13.12
N PRO A 335 6.66 10.27 -14.07
CA PRO A 335 6.48 11.51 -14.84
C PRO A 335 5.42 11.36 -15.95
N LEU A 336 4.24 10.84 -15.60
CA LEU A 336 3.09 10.79 -16.48
C LEU A 336 2.43 12.18 -16.48
N THR A 337 2.27 12.73 -17.67
CA THR A 337 1.57 14.00 -17.88
C THR A 337 0.35 13.78 -18.77
N GLY A 338 -0.66 14.63 -18.61
CA GLY A 338 -1.83 14.64 -19.47
C GLY A 338 -1.51 14.63 -20.96
N PRO A 339 -0.62 15.52 -21.44
CA PRO A 339 -0.17 15.53 -22.83
C PRO A 339 0.50 14.22 -23.29
N LEU A 340 1.35 13.60 -22.47
CA LEU A 340 2.01 12.34 -22.81
C LEU A 340 0.98 11.20 -22.96
N MET A 341 0.04 11.10 -22.02
CA MET A 341 -1.01 10.09 -22.08
C MET A 341 -1.98 10.32 -23.23
N ALA A 342 -2.34 11.58 -23.52
CA ALA A 342 -3.15 11.93 -24.67
C ALA A 342 -2.49 11.52 -25.98
N GLN A 343 -1.17 11.71 -26.11
CA GLN A 343 -0.42 11.28 -27.31
C GLN A 343 -0.49 9.77 -27.52
N VAL A 344 -0.37 8.97 -26.44
CA VAL A 344 -0.52 7.51 -26.52
C VAL A 344 -1.93 7.15 -27.01
N PHE A 345 -2.96 7.80 -26.49
CA PHE A 345 -4.35 7.53 -26.89
C PHE A 345 -4.64 7.94 -28.34
N ASP A 346 -4.20 9.14 -28.75
CA ASP A 346 -4.39 9.65 -30.11
C ASP A 346 -3.68 8.78 -31.16
N SER A 347 -2.50 8.23 -30.83
CA SER A 347 -1.74 7.35 -31.72
C SER A 347 -2.51 6.08 -32.12
N ASN A 348 -3.49 5.68 -31.30
CA ASN A 348 -4.32 4.49 -31.50
C ASN A 348 -5.68 4.79 -32.17
N LYS A 349 -5.96 6.06 -32.54
CA LYS A 349 -7.12 6.48 -33.36
C LYS A 349 -8.47 5.95 -32.84
N GLY A 350 -8.69 5.99 -31.52
CA GLY A 350 -9.94 5.53 -30.90
C GLY A 350 -10.13 4.01 -30.86
N ARG A 351 -9.13 3.22 -31.25
CA ARG A 351 -9.19 1.76 -31.19
C ARG A 351 -8.61 1.24 -29.89
N PRO A 352 -9.15 0.13 -29.32
CA PRO A 352 -8.52 -0.52 -28.19
C PRO A 352 -7.07 -0.90 -28.49
N PHE A 353 -6.17 -0.65 -27.55
CA PHE A 353 -4.74 -0.90 -27.71
C PHE A 353 -4.13 -1.51 -26.46
N ALA A 354 -2.99 -2.20 -26.62
CA ALA A 354 -2.26 -2.78 -25.51
C ALA A 354 -1.34 -1.72 -24.86
N LEU A 355 -1.61 -1.35 -23.62
CA LEU A 355 -0.74 -0.54 -22.78
C LEU A 355 0.13 -1.47 -21.93
N ASN A 356 1.46 -1.35 -22.06
CA ASN A 356 2.38 -2.05 -21.17
C ASN A 356 2.78 -1.09 -20.04
N HIS A 357 2.44 -1.45 -18.81
CA HIS A 357 2.88 -0.73 -17.64
C HIS A 357 4.28 -1.22 -17.26
N GLN A 358 5.32 -0.46 -17.65
CA GLN A 358 6.71 -0.88 -17.58
C GLN A 358 7.14 -1.34 -16.18
N HIS A 359 6.70 -0.63 -15.13
CA HIS A 359 7.07 -0.94 -13.75
C HIS A 359 6.39 -2.19 -13.19
N SER A 360 5.18 -2.52 -13.63
CA SER A 360 4.49 -3.74 -13.15
C SER A 360 4.66 -4.95 -14.09
N GLY A 361 5.25 -4.75 -15.27
CA GLY A 361 5.32 -5.78 -16.32
C GLY A 361 3.97 -6.14 -16.95
N MET A 362 2.88 -5.52 -16.53
CA MET A 362 1.53 -5.87 -16.96
C MET A 362 1.20 -5.24 -18.33
N GLY A 363 0.58 -6.02 -19.21
CA GLY A 363 0.10 -5.56 -20.52
C GLY A 363 -1.42 -5.64 -20.60
N LEU A 364 -2.10 -4.52 -20.66
CA LEU A 364 -3.57 -4.46 -20.59
C LEU A 364 -4.18 -3.82 -21.84
N THR A 365 -5.37 -4.23 -22.21
CA THR A 365 -6.12 -3.59 -23.30
C THR A 365 -6.88 -2.39 -22.77
N VAL A 366 -6.58 -1.21 -23.32
CA VAL A 366 -7.24 0.06 -23.00
C VAL A 366 -8.15 0.45 -24.14
N ASN A 367 -9.41 0.74 -23.83
CA ASN A 367 -10.29 1.46 -24.75
C ASN A 367 -10.15 2.98 -24.51
N PRO A 368 -9.59 3.74 -25.47
CA PRO A 368 -9.37 5.18 -25.29
C PRO A 368 -10.66 6.01 -25.28
N GLY A 369 -11.80 5.44 -25.68
CA GLY A 369 -13.05 6.20 -25.86
C GLY A 369 -12.97 7.22 -27.00
N LYS A 370 -14.04 7.98 -27.17
CA LYS A 370 -14.14 9.09 -28.13
C LYS A 370 -13.47 10.37 -27.60
N TYR A 371 -13.56 10.60 -26.29
CA TYR A 371 -13.12 11.82 -25.63
C TYR A 371 -11.89 11.62 -24.74
N GLY A 372 -11.47 10.37 -24.46
CA GLY A 372 -10.42 10.08 -23.50
C GLY A 372 -9.10 10.81 -23.74
N ALA A 373 -8.62 10.89 -25.00
CA ALA A 373 -7.40 11.66 -25.30
C ALA A 373 -7.54 13.16 -25.00
N LYS A 374 -8.71 13.74 -25.27
CA LYS A 374 -8.98 15.16 -24.99
C LYS A 374 -9.06 15.42 -23.49
N ILE A 375 -9.76 14.55 -22.76
CA ILE A 375 -9.86 14.61 -21.30
C ILE A 375 -8.46 14.53 -20.70
N LEU A 376 -7.68 13.48 -21.04
CA LEU A 376 -6.32 13.28 -20.55
C LEU A 376 -5.43 14.49 -20.79
N ARG A 377 -5.49 15.11 -21.98
CA ARG A 377 -4.69 16.30 -22.33
C ARG A 377 -4.87 17.45 -21.34
N HIS A 378 -6.07 17.59 -20.77
CA HIS A 378 -6.43 18.66 -19.86
C HIS A 378 -6.31 18.29 -18.37
N ILE A 379 -5.92 17.05 -18.06
CA ILE A 379 -5.61 16.65 -16.67
C ILE A 379 -4.25 17.23 -16.29
N ASP A 380 -4.28 18.30 -15.50
CA ASP A 380 -3.12 19.03 -14.99
C ASP A 380 -3.00 18.98 -13.46
N GLY A 381 -3.91 18.27 -12.81
CA GLY A 381 -4.02 18.19 -11.35
C GLY A 381 -4.51 19.47 -10.67
N LYS A 382 -5.04 20.44 -11.42
CA LYS A 382 -5.59 21.69 -10.90
C LYS A 382 -7.05 21.89 -11.31
N ASN A 383 -7.36 21.59 -12.57
CA ASN A 383 -8.71 21.77 -13.09
C ASN A 383 -9.61 20.60 -12.69
N SER A 384 -10.81 20.92 -12.20
CA SER A 384 -11.90 19.97 -11.99
C SER A 384 -12.38 19.37 -13.31
N PHE A 385 -13.04 18.21 -13.24
CA PHE A 385 -13.72 17.63 -14.41
C PHE A 385 -14.68 18.63 -15.07
N ARG A 386 -15.39 19.45 -14.30
CA ARG A 386 -16.24 20.52 -14.82
C ARG A 386 -15.46 21.47 -15.73
N GLN A 387 -14.34 22.01 -15.25
CA GLN A 387 -13.49 22.94 -16.00
C GLN A 387 -12.85 22.27 -17.23
N ILE A 388 -12.45 21.01 -17.10
CA ILE A 388 -11.92 20.21 -18.23
C ILE A 388 -12.99 20.05 -19.31
N PHE A 389 -14.19 19.60 -18.94
CA PHE A 389 -15.29 19.39 -19.88
C PHE A 389 -15.74 20.69 -20.54
N ASP A 390 -15.83 21.79 -19.79
CA ASP A 390 -16.15 23.12 -20.34
C ASP A 390 -15.08 23.63 -21.31
N THR A 391 -13.82 23.23 -21.14
CA THR A 391 -12.75 23.53 -22.09
C THR A 391 -12.93 22.74 -23.38
N ILE A 392 -13.21 21.44 -23.29
CA ILE A 392 -13.42 20.57 -24.45
C ILE A 392 -14.65 21.04 -25.26
N ARG A 393 -15.75 21.42 -24.61
CA ARG A 393 -16.97 21.91 -25.30
C ARG A 393 -16.76 23.16 -26.14
N LYS A 394 -15.71 23.93 -25.87
CA LYS A 394 -15.36 25.13 -26.67
C LYS A 394 -14.64 24.79 -27.97
N GLU A 395 -14.26 23.54 -28.20
CA GLU A 395 -13.62 23.13 -29.45
C GLU A 395 -14.61 23.24 -30.64
N PRO A 396 -14.15 23.66 -31.84
CA PRO A 396 -15.02 23.91 -32.99
C PRO A 396 -15.91 22.74 -33.41
N GLU A 397 -15.46 21.51 -33.18
CA GLU A 397 -16.19 20.28 -33.53
C GLU A 397 -17.48 20.08 -32.70
N PHE A 398 -17.61 20.73 -31.54
CA PHE A 398 -18.79 20.65 -30.68
C PHE A 398 -19.74 21.84 -30.82
N SER A 399 -19.47 22.75 -31.76
CA SER A 399 -20.26 23.97 -32.00
C SER A 399 -21.75 23.74 -32.28
N HIS A 400 -22.12 22.54 -32.77
CA HIS A 400 -23.49 22.20 -33.13
C HIS A 400 -24.16 21.21 -32.16
N SER A 401 -23.38 20.40 -31.45
CA SER A 401 -23.89 19.36 -30.53
C SER A 401 -22.79 18.99 -29.53
N ALA A 402 -22.76 19.67 -28.39
CA ALA A 402 -21.80 19.42 -27.33
C ALA A 402 -22.29 18.30 -26.39
N PRO A 403 -21.44 17.32 -26.03
CA PRO A 403 -21.77 16.30 -25.03
C PRO A 403 -21.95 16.92 -23.64
N ASP A 404 -22.82 16.34 -22.82
CA ASP A 404 -23.00 16.76 -21.43
C ASP A 404 -21.93 16.12 -20.51
N ASN A 405 -22.01 16.35 -19.19
CA ASN A 405 -21.02 15.79 -18.26
C ASN A 405 -21.15 14.26 -18.16
N GLN A 406 -22.37 13.72 -18.24
CA GLN A 406 -22.63 12.28 -18.15
C GLN A 406 -22.05 11.57 -19.37
N ASP A 407 -22.17 12.16 -20.56
CA ASP A 407 -21.55 11.65 -21.79
C ASP A 407 -20.02 11.51 -21.65
N PHE A 408 -19.36 12.56 -21.14
CA PHE A 408 -17.91 12.53 -20.92
C PHE A 408 -17.50 11.50 -19.87
N PHE A 409 -18.22 11.41 -18.76
CA PHE A 409 -17.94 10.42 -17.72
C PHE A 409 -18.17 8.99 -18.21
N ALA A 410 -19.25 8.74 -18.96
CA ALA A 410 -19.54 7.42 -19.50
C ALA A 410 -18.44 6.96 -20.48
N ASP A 411 -17.97 7.86 -21.35
CA ASP A 411 -16.90 7.55 -22.31
C ASP A 411 -15.53 7.33 -21.63
N PHE A 412 -15.22 8.11 -20.59
CA PHE A 412 -13.92 8.05 -19.93
C PHE A 412 -13.82 6.98 -18.82
N LEU A 413 -14.94 6.35 -18.43
CA LEU A 413 -14.99 5.42 -17.29
C LEU A 413 -13.99 4.27 -17.38
N GLU A 414 -13.85 3.62 -18.54
CA GLU A 414 -12.94 2.48 -18.72
C GLU A 414 -11.46 2.91 -18.57
N SER A 415 -11.13 4.08 -19.14
CA SER A 415 -9.79 4.67 -19.04
C SER A 415 -9.47 5.12 -17.61
N PHE A 416 -10.43 5.75 -16.93
CA PHE A 416 -10.29 6.11 -15.53
C PHE A 416 -10.08 4.87 -14.66
N ASN A 417 -10.94 3.87 -14.77
CA ASN A 417 -10.85 2.63 -13.97
C ASN A 417 -9.50 1.93 -14.17
N THR A 418 -9.00 1.93 -15.40
CA THR A 418 -7.70 1.36 -15.73
C THR A 418 -6.55 2.10 -15.05
N LEU A 419 -6.51 3.43 -15.17
CA LEU A 419 -5.45 4.25 -14.61
C LEU A 419 -5.52 4.31 -13.07
N ASN A 420 -6.74 4.35 -12.51
CA ASN A 420 -6.96 4.28 -11.06
C ASN A 420 -6.56 2.92 -10.49
N ALA A 421 -6.82 1.82 -11.20
CA ALA A 421 -6.40 0.49 -10.74
C ALA A 421 -4.87 0.33 -10.65
N LEU A 422 -4.11 1.17 -11.35
CA LEU A 422 -2.64 1.26 -11.29
C LEU A 422 -2.15 2.37 -10.34
N ASP A 423 -3.05 3.01 -9.59
CA ASP A 423 -2.77 4.21 -8.77
C ASP A 423 -2.16 5.38 -9.57
N ARG A 424 -2.37 5.41 -10.89
CA ARG A 424 -1.82 6.45 -11.78
C ARG A 424 -2.74 7.64 -11.96
N LEU A 425 -4.05 7.47 -11.73
CA LEU A 425 -5.03 8.54 -11.80
C LEU A 425 -5.88 8.52 -10.53
N LEU A 426 -5.71 9.56 -9.72
CA LEU A 426 -6.42 9.75 -8.47
C LEU A 426 -7.30 11.00 -8.55
N LEU A 427 -8.20 11.12 -7.57
CA LEU A 427 -9.17 12.21 -7.48
C LEU A 427 -9.07 12.89 -6.12
N ARG A 428 -9.17 14.22 -6.13
CA ARG A 428 -9.42 15.06 -4.95
C ARG A 428 -10.54 16.05 -5.22
N HIS A 429 -11.23 16.50 -4.20
CA HIS A 429 -12.30 17.48 -4.33
C HIS A 429 -11.72 18.89 -4.39
N VAL A 430 -12.36 19.82 -5.12
CA VAL A 430 -11.91 21.23 -5.22
C VAL A 430 -11.80 21.95 -3.86
N SER A 431 -12.45 21.45 -2.82
CA SER A 431 -12.34 22.03 -1.47
C SER A 431 -10.98 21.81 -0.80
N THR A 432 -10.11 20.97 -1.36
CA THR A 432 -8.79 20.66 -0.77
C THR A 432 -7.62 21.35 -1.48
N ASP A 433 -7.88 22.39 -2.28
CA ASP A 433 -6.84 23.08 -3.05
C ASP A 433 -5.68 23.58 -2.16
N GLY A 434 -4.45 23.16 -2.49
CA GLY A 434 -3.22 23.51 -1.77
C GLY A 434 -2.36 22.34 -1.31
N ILE A 435 -2.83 21.09 -1.44
CA ILE A 435 -2.02 19.88 -1.20
C ILE A 435 -1.49 19.39 -2.56
N SER A 436 -0.41 19.99 -3.07
CA SER A 436 0.25 19.57 -4.31
C SER A 436 1.58 18.89 -4.04
#